data_AF-A0A2N5PH07-F1
#
_entry.id   AF-A0A2N5PH07-F1
#
_cell.length_a   1.000
_cell.length_b   1.000
_cell.length_c   1.000
_cell.angle_alpha   90.00
_cell.angle_beta   90.00
_cell.angle_gamma   90.00
#
_symmetry.space_group_name_H-M   'P 1'
#
loop_
_entity.id
_entity.type
_entity.pdbx_description
1 polymer ?
#
loop_
_entity_poly.entity_id
_entity_poly.type
_entity_poly.pdbx_seq_one_letter_code
_entity_poly.pdbx_strand_id
1 'polypeptide(L)' 'MTDEERVLSCQREIRRLRSVVREYEEERRVFLAWLEVESKKPSENQAGLNRVKQYLDTYL' A
#
# COMPACT_ATOMS: atom_id res chain seq x y z
N MET A 1 -7.48 -19.27 -29.76
CA MET A 1 -7.61 -18.02 -28.98
C MET A 1 -7.87 -16.89 -29.96
N THR A 2 -9.06 -16.32 -29.95
CA THR A 2 -9.47 -15.21 -30.82
C THR A 2 -9.10 -13.86 -30.18
N ASP A 3 -9.11 -12.79 -30.97
CA ASP A 3 -8.86 -11.44 -30.46
C ASP A 3 -9.91 -11.02 -29.41
N GLU A 4 -11.16 -11.44 -29.57
CA GLU A 4 -12.23 -11.21 -28.59
C GLU A 4 -11.93 -11.89 -27.25
N GLU A 5 -11.46 -13.14 -27.28
CA GLU A 5 -11.06 -13.88 -26.08
C GLU A 5 -9.85 -13.22 -25.39
N ARG A 6 -8.90 -12.69 -26.16
CA ARG A 6 -7.75 -11.94 -25.64
C ARG A 6 -8.18 -10.65 -24.96
N VAL A 7 -9.06 -9.87 -25.59
CA VAL A 7 -9.60 -8.63 -25.02
C VAL A 7 -10.34 -8.90 -23.72
N LEU A 8 -11.20 -9.92 -23.68
CA LEU A 8 -11.91 -10.31 -22.47
C LEU A 8 -10.96 -10.73 -21.34
N SER A 9 -9.91 -11.48 -21.67
CA SER A 9 -8.89 -11.88 -20.70
C SER A 9 -8.14 -10.68 -20.12
N CYS A 10 -7.70 -9.75 -20.97
CA CYS A 10 -7.05 -8.50 -20.54
C CYS A 10 -7.98 -7.66 -19.65
N GLN A 11 -9.27 -7.55 -19.98
CA GLN A 11 -10.23 -6.80 -19.17
C GLN A 11 -10.42 -7.40 -17.78
N ARG A 12 -10.49 -8.74 -17.68
CA ARG A 12 -10.58 -9.44 -16.39
C ARG A 12 -9.33 -9.18 -15.56
N GLU A 13 -8.16 -9.25 -16.18
CA GLU A 13 -6.90 -9.03 -15.50
C GLU A 13 -6.74 -7.58 -15.03
N ILE A 14 -7.11 -6.59 -15.86
CA ILE A 14 -7.15 -5.18 -15.45
C ILE A 14 -8.06 -4.98 -14.24
N ARG A 15 -9.23 -5.63 -14.21
CA ARG A 15 -10.14 -5.55 -13.05
C ARG A 15 -9.51 -6.16 -11.81
N ARG A 16 -8.87 -7.34 -11.94
CA ARG A 16 -8.16 -8.01 -10.84
C ARG A 16 -7.06 -7.12 -10.28
N LEU A 17 -6.19 -6.59 -11.15
CA LEU A 17 -5.10 -5.70 -10.75
C LEU A 17 -5.61 -4.43 -10.07
N ARG A 18 -6.68 -3.83 -10.57
CA ARG A 18 -7.31 -2.67 -9.91
C ARG A 18 -7.82 -2.98 -8.51
N SER A 19 -8.38 -4.16 -8.28
CA SER A 19 -8.79 -4.57 -6.94
C SER A 19 -7.59 -4.76 -6.02
N VAL A 20 -6.56 -5.45 -6.48
CA VAL A 20 -5.31 -5.65 -5.72
C VAL A 20 -4.65 -4.31 -5.36
N VAL A 21 -4.59 -3.35 -6.31
CA VAL A 21 -4.05 -2.01 -6.04
C VAL A 21 -4.86 -1.31 -4.94
N ARG A 22 -6.19 -1.37 -4.98
CA ARG A 22 -7.04 -0.76 -3.94
C ARG A 22 -6.84 -1.41 -2.57
N GLU A 23 -6.67 -2.73 -2.53
CA GLU A 23 -6.39 -3.46 -1.28
C GLU A 23 -5.05 -3.00 -0.67
N TYR A 24 -4.00 -2.89 -1.49
CA TYR A 24 -2.70 -2.37 -1.03
C TYR A 24 -2.75 -0.90 -0.61
N GLU A 25 -3.51 -0.06 -1.32
CA GLU A 25 -3.71 1.35 -0.93
C GLU A 25 -4.38 1.45 0.44
N GLU A 26 -5.35 0.59 0.72
CA GLU A 26 -6.04 0.54 2.01
C GLU A 26 -5.14 0.01 3.13
N GLU A 27 -4.42 -1.08 2.90
CA GLU A 27 -3.43 -1.60 3.86
C GLU A 27 -2.37 -0.54 4.18
N ARG A 28 -1.87 0.16 3.16
CA ARG A 28 -0.91 1.26 3.32
C ARG A 28 -1.51 2.38 4.15
N ARG A 29 -2.78 2.76 3.91
CA ARG A 29 -3.48 3.79 4.71
C ARG A 29 -3.56 3.40 6.18
N VAL A 30 -3.96 2.16 6.47
CA VAL A 30 -4.06 1.63 7.84
C VAL A 30 -2.70 1.63 8.52
N PHE A 31 -1.66 1.17 7.82
CA PHE A 31 -0.29 1.16 8.33
C PHE A 31 0.22 2.57 8.66
N LEU A 32 0.02 3.55 7.77
CA LEU A 32 0.45 4.92 8.02
C LEU A 32 -0.30 5.56 9.20
N ALA A 33 -1.61 5.31 9.32
CA ALA A 33 -2.39 5.79 10.45
C ALA A 33 -1.89 5.19 11.78
N TRP A 34 -1.57 3.90 11.79
CA TRP A 34 -0.96 3.23 12.94
C TRP A 34 0.42 3.84 13.26
N LEU A 35 1.29 4.00 12.27
CA LEU A 35 2.64 4.54 12.46
C LEU A 35 2.61 5.97 13.02
N GLU A 36 1.68 6.81 12.57
CA GLU A 36 1.51 8.17 13.08
C GLU A 36 1.18 8.19 14.58
N VAL A 37 0.32 7.27 15.03
CA VAL A 37 -0.02 7.12 16.44
C VAL A 37 1.14 6.54 17.23
N GLU A 38 1.77 5.48 16.73
CA GLU A 38 2.83 4.77 17.45
C GLU A 38 4.09 5.63 17.58
N SER A 39 4.42 6.42 16.56
CA SER A 39 5.55 7.37 16.59
C SER A 39 5.39 8.49 17.63
N LYS A 40 4.23 8.65 18.26
CA LYS A 40 4.02 9.65 19.33
C LYS A 40 4.10 9.06 20.73
N LYS A 41 4.14 7.73 20.86
CA LYS A 41 4.20 7.04 22.16
C LYS A 41 5.66 6.83 22.57
N PRO A 42 6.04 7.10 23.82
CA PRO A 42 7.37 6.75 24.31
C PRO A 42 7.59 5.22 24.20
N SER A 43 8.58 4.80 23.42
CA SER A 43 8.97 3.39 23.31
C SER A 43 10.48 3.26 23.08
N GLU A 44 11.05 2.11 23.44
CA GLU A 44 12.46 1.79 23.14
C GLU A 44 12.74 1.78 21.63
N ASN A 45 11.71 1.49 20.82
CA ASN A 45 11.79 1.40 19.37
C ASN A 45 11.58 2.75 18.66
N GLN A 46 11.46 3.85 19.40
CA GLN A 46 11.12 5.16 18.85
C GLN A 46 12.09 5.63 17.75
N ALA A 47 13.39 5.35 17.91
CA ALA A 47 14.40 5.68 16.90
C ALA A 47 14.15 4.92 15.58
N GLY A 48 13.72 3.66 15.65
CA GLY A 48 13.35 2.86 14.49
C GLY A 48 12.09 3.39 13.81
N LEU A 49 11.03 3.67 14.59
CA LEU A 49 9.78 4.22 14.07
C LEU A 49 10.00 5.57 13.37
N ASN A 50 10.82 6.45 13.96
CA ASN A 50 11.15 7.75 13.37
C ASN A 50 11.91 7.61 12.05
N ARG A 51 12.83 6.65 11.92
CA ARG A 51 13.54 6.39 10.65
C ARG A 51 12.58 5.90 9.57
N VAL A 52 11.68 4.98 9.92
CA VAL A 52 10.66 4.49 8.99
C VAL A 52 9.77 5.65 8.54
N LYS A 53 9.30 6.48 9.48
CA LYS A 53 8.50 7.67 9.16
C LYS A 53 9.23 8.64 8.22
N GLN A 54 10.49 8.98 8.51
CA GLN A 54 11.31 9.83 7.65
C GLN A 54 11.51 9.27 6.25
N TYR A 55 11.76 7.95 6.14
CA TYR A 55 11.86 7.29 4.84
C TYR A 55 10.56 7.44 4.06
N LEU A 56 9.42 7.14 4.70
CA LEU A 56 8.12 7.21 4.06
C LEU A 56 7.78 8.65 3.64
N ASP A 57 8.04 9.66 4.47
CA ASP A 57 7.83 11.08 4.14
C ASP A 57 8.71 11.57 2.96
N THR A 58 9.83 10.89 2.68
CA THR A 58 10.75 11.24 1.59
C THR A 58 10.33 10.63 0.25
N TYR A 59 9.82 9.40 0.29
CA TYR A 59 9.63 8.57 -0.91
C TYR A 59 8.16 8.33 -1.28
N LEU A 60 7.21 8.82 -0.48
CA LEU A 60 5.78 8.69 -0.71
C LEU A 60 5.08 10.04 -0.69
#